data_AF-A0A3S0B3Q4-F1
#
_entry.id   AF-A0A3S0B3Q4-F1
#
_cell.length_a   1.000
_cell.length_b   1.000
_cell.length_c   1.000
_cell.angle_alpha   90.00
_cell.angle_beta   90.00
_cell.angle_gamma   90.00
#
_symmetry.space_group_name_H-M   'P 1'
#
loop_
_entity.id
_entity.type
_entity.pdbx_description
1 polymer ?
#
loop_
_entity_poly.entity_id
_entity_poly.type
_entity_poly.pdbx_seq_one_letter_code
_entity_poly.pdbx_strand_id
1 'polypeptide(L)'
;MIPAHGAQLSVSATSIRIERSALAAALSGEALVEVPLSSVTGVSATVPSLVDAGRVLLEGADVAVDFAPNQERAAEDFIADVEAALRGEAPAASNGGITGLSFIGLDVETANMDVGSICQIGVVRIIDGVEVAAESWLCTPPPGLDEFDPDNIAIHGITPETVAGQPGFAERLPALLDFIGDLPVVAHNAQFDMMALQRACEAGDVTVPTLAFGCSLILSRAAKLGIASHRLPVVAEVLGVPLGRHHDAMEDARAAALIVVELARNAGHRGTYTDFQHTSGFTMGTLNGERTWPVLRDRSGARIAMQKVQPDVPVAAPAEEKKAPRRAPWQSVSTPDVIPDPNPDADPSNPLFGQHVTLTGDFEPFDKGRLWSAIAELGAEIGKNVTRKTTVLVAGEWATKTSKEKRAEELIDKGQEIQIWTSGQLFAVLGLDPQAPADDEQPPF
;
A
#
# COMPACT_ATOMS: atom_id res chain seq x y z
N MET A 1 24.30 -0.72 -8.15
CA MET A 1 25.53 -0.42 -7.37
C MET A 1 25.14 0.22 -6.05
N ILE A 2 25.73 -0.29 -4.96
CA ILE A 2 25.38 0.05 -3.58
C ILE A 2 26.41 1.06 -3.05
N PRO A 3 26.01 2.23 -2.55
CA PRO A 3 26.95 3.24 -2.07
C PRO A 3 27.54 2.86 -0.71
N ALA A 4 28.85 2.99 -0.56
CA ALA A 4 29.56 2.79 0.70
C ALA A 4 30.45 4.00 1.01
N HIS A 5 31.08 4.03 2.18
CA HIS A 5 31.97 5.13 2.54
C HIS A 5 33.19 5.16 1.60
N GLY A 6 33.21 6.15 0.69
CA GLY A 6 34.29 6.32 -0.26
C GLY A 6 34.33 5.27 -1.38
N ALA A 7 33.27 4.48 -1.59
CA ALA A 7 33.21 3.46 -2.64
C ALA A 7 31.79 3.22 -3.18
N GLN A 8 31.71 2.52 -4.32
CA GLN A 8 30.51 1.92 -4.89
C GLN A 8 30.72 0.41 -4.96
N LEU A 9 29.72 -0.35 -4.53
CA LEU A 9 29.79 -1.80 -4.46
C LEU A 9 28.90 -2.43 -5.53
N SER A 10 29.35 -3.54 -6.08
CA SER A 10 28.50 -4.44 -6.83
C SER A 10 28.83 -5.88 -6.47
N VAL A 11 27.81 -6.69 -6.31
CA VAL A 11 27.93 -8.11 -6.07
C VAL A 11 27.46 -8.84 -7.32
N SER A 12 28.20 -9.86 -7.73
CA SER A 12 27.82 -10.79 -8.78
C SER A 12 27.84 -12.22 -8.24
N ALA A 13 27.41 -13.18 -9.04
CA ALA A 13 27.48 -14.59 -8.69
C ALA A 13 28.92 -15.14 -8.51
N THR A 14 29.95 -14.37 -8.86
CA THR A 14 31.36 -14.85 -8.85
C THR A 14 32.34 -13.93 -8.15
N SER A 15 32.02 -12.64 -8.01
CA SER A 15 32.89 -11.66 -7.37
C SER A 15 32.12 -10.50 -6.75
N ILE A 16 32.74 -9.87 -5.77
CA ILE A 16 32.34 -8.60 -5.18
C ILE A 16 33.32 -7.53 -5.67
N ARG A 17 32.81 -6.47 -6.28
CA ARG A 17 33.61 -5.36 -6.80
C ARG A 17 33.40 -4.12 -5.93
N ILE A 18 34.51 -3.55 -5.49
CA ILE A 18 34.57 -2.34 -4.65
C ILE A 18 35.27 -1.26 -5.49
N GLU A 19 34.47 -0.40 -6.11
CA GLU A 19 34.94 0.73 -6.91
C GLU A 19 35.14 1.94 -6.01
N ARG A 20 36.41 2.27 -5.71
CA ARG A 20 36.74 3.37 -4.80
C ARG A 20 36.54 4.72 -5.49
N SER A 21 36.07 5.70 -4.72
CA SER A 21 36.05 7.11 -5.13
C SER A 21 37.47 7.59 -5.48
N ALA A 22 37.59 8.63 -6.32
CA ALA A 22 38.89 9.16 -6.73
C ALA A 22 39.82 9.51 -5.54
N LEU A 23 39.24 10.05 -4.45
CA LEU A 23 39.99 10.35 -3.22
C LEU A 23 40.46 9.07 -2.51
N ALA A 24 39.58 8.08 -2.33
CA ALA A 24 39.93 6.83 -1.68
C ALA A 24 40.94 6.00 -2.49
N ALA A 25 40.83 6.03 -3.82
CA ALA A 25 41.78 5.43 -4.74
C ALA A 25 43.17 6.09 -4.62
N ALA A 26 43.23 7.43 -4.53
CA ALA A 26 44.49 8.15 -4.36
C ALA A 26 45.17 7.85 -3.01
N LEU A 27 44.39 7.63 -1.95
CA LEU A 27 44.90 7.31 -0.61
C LEU A 27 45.37 5.86 -0.48
N SER A 28 44.67 4.91 -1.10
CA SER A 28 44.96 3.47 -1.01
C SER A 28 45.90 2.96 -2.10
N GLY A 29 45.99 3.66 -3.23
CA GLY A 29 46.76 3.25 -4.41
C GLY A 29 46.00 2.30 -5.36
N GLU A 30 44.75 1.95 -5.07
CA GLU A 30 43.95 1.03 -5.87
C GLU A 30 42.56 1.61 -6.12
N ALA A 31 42.16 1.72 -7.39
CA ALA A 31 40.84 2.24 -7.77
C ALA A 31 39.72 1.20 -7.68
N LEU A 32 40.06 -0.08 -7.82
CA LEU A 32 39.13 -1.19 -7.83
C LEU A 32 39.74 -2.33 -7.01
N VAL A 33 38.95 -2.85 -6.08
CA VAL A 33 39.23 -4.13 -5.42
C VAL A 33 38.19 -5.13 -5.86
N GLU A 34 38.64 -6.28 -6.33
CA GLU A 34 37.76 -7.39 -6.72
C GLU A 34 38.03 -8.57 -5.81
N VAL A 35 37.01 -8.98 -5.07
CA VAL A 35 37.06 -10.09 -4.12
C VAL A 35 36.34 -11.27 -4.76
N PRO A 36 37.02 -12.40 -5.03
CA PRO A 36 36.37 -13.61 -5.50
C PRO A 36 35.34 -14.08 -4.47
N LEU A 37 34.12 -14.39 -4.91
CA LEU A 37 33.09 -14.88 -4.00
C LEU A 37 33.51 -16.21 -3.34
N SER A 38 34.28 -17.03 -4.05
CA SER A 38 34.85 -18.28 -3.53
C SER A 38 35.82 -18.12 -2.36
N SER A 39 36.36 -16.91 -2.12
CA SER A 39 37.18 -16.63 -0.93
C SER A 39 36.36 -16.11 0.26
N VAL A 40 35.07 -15.81 0.07
CA VAL A 40 34.19 -15.34 1.14
C VAL A 40 33.50 -16.55 1.78
N THR A 41 33.69 -16.73 3.08
CA THR A 41 33.09 -17.83 3.85
C THR A 41 31.87 -17.41 4.66
N GLY A 42 31.68 -16.11 4.84
CA GLY A 42 30.63 -15.53 5.66
C GLY A 42 30.69 -14.01 5.65
N VAL A 43 29.71 -13.39 6.31
CA VAL A 43 29.63 -11.94 6.46
C VAL A 43 29.31 -11.63 7.92
N SER A 44 30.11 -10.75 8.52
CA SER A 44 29.79 -10.14 9.82
C SER A 44 29.77 -8.63 9.69
N ALA A 45 28.89 -7.96 10.43
CA ALA A 45 28.71 -6.53 10.29
C ALA A 45 28.43 -5.83 11.61
N THR A 46 28.97 -4.63 11.74
CA THR A 46 28.46 -3.59 12.64
C THR A 46 27.66 -2.63 11.76
N VAL A 47 26.34 -2.70 11.83
CA VAL A 47 25.45 -1.89 11.00
C VAL A 47 25.56 -0.40 11.42
N PRO A 48 25.68 0.55 10.47
CA PRO A 48 25.71 1.97 10.81
C PRO A 48 24.40 2.43 11.46
N SER A 49 24.47 3.43 12.33
CA SER A 49 23.30 4.12 12.86
C SER A 49 23.12 5.49 12.20
N LEU A 50 22.13 6.27 12.63
CA LEU A 50 21.99 7.68 12.23
C LEU A 50 23.24 8.52 12.53
N VAL A 51 24.02 8.13 13.54
CA VAL A 51 25.16 8.91 14.04
C VAL A 51 26.49 8.14 14.01
N ASP A 52 26.45 6.81 13.95
CA ASP A 52 27.63 5.95 14.00
C ASP A 52 27.90 5.34 12.62
N ALA A 53 29.19 5.30 12.25
CA ALA A 53 29.63 4.56 11.06
C ALA A 53 29.50 3.06 11.29
N GLY A 54 29.28 2.33 10.20
CA GLY A 54 29.22 0.88 10.17
C GLY A 54 30.37 0.27 9.39
N ARG A 55 30.52 -1.04 9.53
CA ARG A 55 31.51 -1.85 8.83
C ARG A 55 30.95 -3.22 8.54
N VAL A 56 31.14 -3.69 7.31
CA VAL A 56 30.84 -5.06 6.89
C VAL A 56 32.17 -5.77 6.61
N LEU A 57 32.39 -6.92 7.24
CA LEU A 57 33.54 -7.79 7.06
C LEU A 57 33.14 -8.99 6.17
N LEU A 58 33.88 -9.17 5.07
CA LEU A 58 33.83 -10.35 4.22
C LEU A 58 34.79 -11.38 4.80
N GLU A 59 34.27 -12.33 5.57
CA GLU A 59 35.05 -13.35 6.26
C GLU A 59 35.73 -14.28 5.25
N GLY A 60 36.93 -14.78 5.56
CA GLY A 60 37.72 -15.63 4.67
C GLY A 60 38.55 -14.87 3.63
N ALA A 61 38.05 -13.72 3.16
CA ALA A 61 38.79 -12.80 2.31
C ALA A 61 39.54 -11.71 3.11
N ASP A 62 39.19 -11.53 4.39
CA ASP A 62 39.71 -10.47 5.28
C ASP A 62 39.57 -9.06 4.69
N VAL A 63 38.49 -8.82 3.94
CA VAL A 63 38.17 -7.51 3.35
C VAL A 63 37.05 -6.85 4.12
N ALA A 64 37.28 -5.61 4.57
CA ALA A 64 36.27 -4.81 5.24
C ALA A 64 35.78 -3.66 4.33
N VAL A 65 34.48 -3.40 4.37
CA VAL A 65 33.81 -2.30 3.70
C VAL A 65 33.19 -1.39 4.75
N ASP A 66 33.58 -0.12 4.73
CA ASP A 66 33.06 0.88 5.66
C ASP A 66 31.82 1.57 5.09
N PHE A 67 30.89 1.91 5.97
CA PHE A 67 29.65 2.62 5.65
C PHE A 67 29.54 3.84 6.58
N ALA A 68 29.24 5.01 6.02
CA ALA A 68 29.09 6.23 6.77
C ALA A 68 27.81 6.20 7.65
N PRO A 69 27.70 7.09 8.66
CA PRO A 69 26.44 7.29 9.35
C PRO A 69 25.29 7.51 8.35
N ASN A 70 24.10 7.03 8.71
CA ASN A 70 22.91 7.08 7.86
C ASN A 70 23.03 6.26 6.55
N GLN A 71 24.02 5.36 6.44
CA GLN A 71 24.10 4.36 5.35
C GLN A 71 23.67 2.95 5.79
N GLU A 72 22.88 2.84 6.86
CA GLU A 72 22.31 1.57 7.36
C GLU A 72 21.77 0.71 6.24
N ARG A 73 20.89 1.30 5.41
CA ARG A 73 20.27 0.64 4.26
C ARG A 73 21.26 0.11 3.23
N ALA A 74 22.34 0.84 2.95
CA ALA A 74 23.32 0.40 1.97
C ALA A 74 24.19 -0.74 2.52
N ALA A 75 24.44 -0.77 3.83
CA ALA A 75 25.10 -1.89 4.47
C ALA A 75 24.24 -3.16 4.43
N GLU A 76 22.95 -3.04 4.73
CA GLU A 76 21.98 -4.15 4.66
C GLU A 76 21.83 -4.70 3.24
N ASP A 77 21.63 -3.81 2.25
CA ASP A 77 21.54 -4.20 0.84
C ASP A 77 22.82 -4.94 0.38
N PHE A 78 23.99 -4.51 0.86
CA PHE A 78 25.25 -5.17 0.53
C PHE A 78 25.38 -6.54 1.20
N ILE A 79 25.03 -6.67 2.48
CA ILE A 79 25.05 -7.95 3.22
C ILE A 79 24.12 -8.94 2.53
N ALA A 80 22.88 -8.53 2.24
CA ALA A 80 21.88 -9.37 1.59
C ALA A 80 22.34 -9.86 0.21
N ASP A 81 22.93 -8.97 -0.60
CA ASP A 81 23.47 -9.33 -1.91
C ASP A 81 24.63 -10.33 -1.83
N VAL A 82 25.53 -10.18 -0.85
CA VAL A 82 26.64 -11.13 -0.65
C VAL A 82 26.11 -12.49 -0.18
N GLU A 83 25.19 -12.51 0.78
CA GLU A 83 24.59 -13.75 1.27
C GLU A 83 23.80 -14.48 0.18
N ALA A 84 23.03 -13.74 -0.64
CA ALA A 84 22.34 -14.29 -1.80
C ALA A 84 23.33 -14.93 -2.78
N ALA A 85 24.41 -14.22 -3.13
CA ALA A 85 25.45 -14.74 -4.01
C ALA A 85 26.09 -16.03 -3.43
N LEU A 86 26.36 -16.07 -2.12
CA LEU A 86 26.91 -17.26 -1.45
C LEU A 86 25.97 -18.48 -1.50
N ARG A 87 24.65 -18.26 -1.57
CA ARG A 87 23.64 -19.31 -1.80
C ARG A 87 23.45 -19.66 -3.28
N GLY A 88 24.13 -18.97 -4.20
CA GLY A 88 23.96 -19.12 -5.64
C GLY A 88 22.75 -18.38 -6.20
N GLU A 89 22.17 -17.45 -5.44
CA GLU A 89 21.06 -16.59 -5.84
C GLU A 89 21.60 -15.32 -6.51
N ALA A 90 20.75 -14.65 -7.31
CA ALA A 90 21.11 -13.40 -7.97
C ALA A 90 21.11 -12.23 -6.96
N PRO A 91 22.17 -11.41 -6.89
CA PRO A 91 22.19 -10.19 -6.08
C PRO A 91 21.12 -9.19 -6.55
N ALA A 92 20.26 -8.74 -5.65
CA ALA A 92 19.11 -7.92 -5.99
C ALA A 92 19.47 -6.43 -6.05
N ALA A 93 20.01 -5.87 -4.96
CA ALA A 93 20.26 -4.43 -4.85
C ALA A 93 21.34 -3.94 -5.83
N SER A 94 22.35 -4.77 -6.09
CA SER A 94 23.38 -4.53 -7.10
C SER A 94 22.78 -4.37 -8.51
N ASN A 95 21.68 -5.08 -8.77
CA ASN A 95 20.87 -5.01 -10.00
C ASN A 95 19.72 -3.98 -9.92
N GLY A 96 19.66 -3.17 -8.86
CA GLY A 96 18.59 -2.17 -8.66
C GLY A 96 17.29 -2.73 -8.05
N GLY A 97 17.33 -3.95 -7.53
CA GLY A 97 16.21 -4.63 -6.89
C GLY A 97 15.81 -4.07 -5.51
N ILE A 98 14.74 -4.65 -4.97
CA ILE A 98 14.14 -4.37 -3.68
C ILE A 98 13.96 -5.71 -2.95
N THR A 99 14.88 -6.04 -2.05
CA THR A 99 14.88 -7.31 -1.31
C THR A 99 13.53 -7.57 -0.63
N GLY A 100 13.03 -8.80 -0.80
CA GLY A 100 11.73 -9.29 -0.33
C GLY A 100 10.56 -8.98 -1.28
N LEU A 101 10.70 -8.05 -2.22
CA LEU A 101 9.60 -7.62 -3.09
C LEU A 101 9.42 -8.61 -4.26
N SER A 102 8.72 -9.70 -3.97
CA SER A 102 8.49 -10.79 -4.92
C SER A 102 7.00 -10.99 -5.19
N PHE A 103 6.62 -11.04 -6.47
CA PHE A 103 5.23 -11.16 -6.93
C PHE A 103 5.17 -11.48 -8.43
N ILE A 104 3.97 -11.77 -8.94
CA ILE A 104 3.72 -12.05 -10.36
C ILE A 104 2.92 -10.91 -10.98
N GLY A 105 3.48 -10.24 -11.98
CA GLY A 105 2.70 -9.41 -12.91
C GLY A 105 1.81 -10.30 -13.76
N LEU A 106 0.54 -9.94 -13.93
CA LEU A 106 -0.42 -10.64 -14.77
C LEU A 106 -1.27 -9.63 -15.55
N ASP A 107 -1.61 -9.98 -16.78
CA ASP A 107 -2.58 -9.28 -17.61
C ASP A 107 -3.19 -10.30 -18.61
N VAL A 108 -4.41 -10.03 -19.07
CA VAL A 108 -5.13 -10.88 -20.03
C VAL A 108 -5.79 -10.05 -21.13
N GLU A 109 -5.77 -10.57 -22.35
CA GLU A 109 -6.60 -10.08 -23.44
C GLU A 109 -7.87 -10.93 -23.58
N THR A 110 -8.96 -10.30 -23.99
CA THR A 110 -10.28 -10.94 -24.12
C THR A 110 -10.80 -10.83 -25.55
N ALA A 111 -11.42 -11.89 -26.06
CA ALA A 111 -11.88 -11.96 -27.44
C ALA A 111 -13.17 -11.16 -27.69
N ASN A 112 -14.01 -10.99 -26.68
CA ASN A 112 -15.32 -10.34 -26.78
C ASN A 112 -15.74 -9.66 -25.46
N MET A 113 -16.97 -9.15 -25.43
CA MET A 113 -17.54 -8.45 -24.27
C MET A 113 -17.76 -9.32 -23.01
N ASP A 114 -17.79 -10.66 -23.11
CA ASP A 114 -17.75 -11.52 -21.92
C ASP A 114 -16.30 -11.61 -21.42
N VAL A 115 -16.07 -11.13 -20.20
CA VAL A 115 -14.74 -11.07 -19.58
C VAL A 115 -14.05 -12.44 -19.48
N GLY A 116 -14.80 -13.54 -19.54
CA GLY A 116 -14.21 -14.89 -19.54
C GLY A 116 -13.62 -15.33 -20.88
N SER A 117 -13.74 -14.52 -21.94
CA SER A 117 -13.29 -14.85 -23.30
C SER A 117 -11.76 -14.71 -23.49
N ILE A 118 -10.96 -15.12 -22.49
CA ILE A 118 -9.51 -14.95 -22.49
C ILE A 118 -8.87 -15.59 -23.73
N CYS A 119 -8.12 -14.80 -24.49
CA CYS A 119 -7.43 -15.22 -25.71
C CYS A 119 -5.90 -15.06 -25.66
N GLN A 120 -5.38 -14.28 -24.72
CA GLN A 120 -3.95 -14.23 -24.38
C GLN A 120 -3.78 -14.05 -22.88
N ILE A 121 -2.74 -14.68 -22.33
CA ILE A 121 -2.32 -14.54 -20.94
C ILE A 121 -0.86 -14.10 -20.94
N GLY A 122 -0.55 -13.04 -20.21
CA GLY A 122 0.81 -12.56 -19.98
C GLY A 122 1.16 -12.60 -18.51
N VAL A 123 2.36 -13.11 -18.20
CA VAL A 123 2.86 -13.16 -16.82
C VAL A 123 4.32 -12.78 -16.74
N VAL A 124 4.69 -12.09 -15.66
CA VAL A 124 6.06 -11.66 -15.38
C VAL A 124 6.38 -11.95 -13.92
N ARG A 125 7.48 -12.65 -13.66
CA ARG A 125 7.94 -12.96 -12.31
C ARG A 125 8.94 -11.92 -11.84
N ILE A 126 8.57 -11.20 -10.78
CA ILE A 126 9.45 -10.30 -10.06
C ILE A 126 9.95 -11.03 -8.81
N ILE A 127 11.27 -11.13 -8.65
CA ILE A 127 11.92 -11.60 -7.43
C ILE A 127 12.82 -10.49 -6.94
N ASP A 128 12.65 -10.09 -5.69
CA ASP A 128 13.40 -9.01 -5.06
C ASP A 128 13.43 -7.73 -5.92
N GLY A 129 12.29 -7.35 -6.47
CA GLY A 129 12.15 -6.16 -7.32
C GLY A 129 12.82 -6.26 -8.69
N VAL A 130 13.30 -7.43 -9.11
CA VAL A 130 13.93 -7.67 -10.42
C VAL A 130 13.09 -8.66 -11.24
N GLU A 131 12.89 -8.38 -12.53
CA GLU A 131 12.29 -9.34 -13.45
C GLU A 131 13.25 -10.52 -13.70
N VAL A 132 12.80 -11.74 -13.37
CA VAL A 132 13.61 -12.97 -13.53
C VAL A 132 13.05 -13.94 -14.56
N ALA A 133 11.77 -13.81 -14.92
CA ALA A 133 11.12 -14.63 -15.94
C ALA A 133 9.88 -13.91 -16.49
N ALA A 134 9.51 -14.20 -17.73
CA ALA A 134 8.27 -13.76 -18.35
C ALA A 134 7.78 -14.83 -19.32
N GLU A 135 6.47 -15.05 -19.37
CA GLU A 135 5.83 -15.96 -20.32
C GLU A 135 4.57 -15.34 -20.91
N SER A 136 4.25 -15.76 -22.13
CA SER A 136 3.02 -15.39 -22.82
C SER A 136 2.43 -16.60 -23.52
N TRP A 137 1.12 -16.79 -23.36
CA TRP A 137 0.40 -17.86 -24.04
C TRP A 137 -0.82 -17.29 -24.76
N LEU A 138 -0.90 -17.58 -26.06
CA LEU A 138 -2.17 -17.54 -26.77
C LEU A 138 -3.00 -18.77 -26.37
N CYS A 139 -4.31 -18.58 -26.29
CA CYS A 139 -5.27 -19.65 -26.06
C CYS A 139 -6.57 -19.42 -26.81
N THR A 140 -7.26 -20.50 -27.14
CA THR A 140 -8.67 -20.37 -27.54
C THR A 140 -9.51 -20.08 -26.29
N PRO A 141 -10.47 -19.14 -26.36
CA PRO A 141 -11.39 -18.90 -25.26
C PRO A 141 -12.16 -20.17 -24.86
N PRO A 142 -12.72 -20.23 -23.63
CA PRO A 142 -13.57 -21.34 -23.22
C PRO A 142 -14.76 -21.57 -24.18
N PRO A 143 -15.23 -22.82 -24.35
CA PRO A 143 -16.37 -23.11 -25.21
C PRO A 143 -17.60 -22.26 -24.86
N GLY A 144 -18.24 -21.67 -25.88
CA GLY A 144 -19.38 -20.78 -25.72
C GLY A 144 -19.01 -19.33 -25.48
N LEU A 145 -17.72 -19.01 -25.30
CA LEU A 145 -17.15 -17.67 -25.23
C LEU A 145 -16.13 -17.41 -26.37
N ASP A 146 -16.11 -18.28 -27.39
CA ASP A 146 -15.10 -18.36 -28.45
C ASP A 146 -15.38 -17.48 -29.68
N GLU A 147 -16.39 -16.62 -29.61
CA GLU A 147 -16.63 -15.57 -30.61
C GLU A 147 -15.62 -14.42 -30.43
N PHE A 148 -15.19 -13.80 -31.53
CA PHE A 148 -14.28 -12.65 -31.49
C PHE A 148 -14.99 -11.40 -31.99
N ASP A 149 -15.04 -10.38 -31.14
CA ASP A 149 -15.61 -9.08 -31.47
C ASP A 149 -14.58 -8.24 -32.26
N PRO A 150 -14.99 -7.55 -33.35
CA PRO A 150 -14.10 -6.71 -34.13
C PRO A 150 -13.42 -5.58 -33.32
N ASP A 151 -14.11 -5.06 -32.30
CA ASP A 151 -13.57 -3.98 -31.45
C ASP A 151 -12.44 -4.49 -30.55
N ASN A 152 -12.56 -5.70 -29.98
CA ASN A 152 -11.48 -6.34 -29.24
C ASN A 152 -10.28 -6.64 -30.15
N ILE A 153 -10.54 -7.23 -31.33
CA ILE A 153 -9.50 -7.47 -32.34
C ILE A 153 -8.78 -6.14 -32.70
N ALA A 154 -9.50 -5.03 -32.83
CA ALA A 154 -8.89 -3.75 -33.16
C ALA A 154 -7.95 -3.20 -32.08
N ILE A 155 -8.12 -3.63 -30.81
CA ILE A 155 -7.29 -3.21 -29.68
C ILE A 155 -5.96 -3.98 -29.65
N HIS A 156 -6.00 -5.30 -29.60
CA HIS A 156 -4.82 -6.16 -29.39
C HIS A 156 -4.33 -6.89 -30.66
N GLY A 157 -5.15 -6.95 -31.72
CA GLY A 157 -4.80 -7.56 -33.01
C GLY A 157 -4.86 -9.09 -33.05
N ILE A 158 -5.44 -9.74 -32.04
CA ILE A 158 -5.54 -11.21 -31.95
C ILE A 158 -6.82 -11.64 -32.66
N THR A 159 -6.69 -12.46 -33.69
CA THR A 159 -7.82 -12.95 -34.48
C THR A 159 -8.15 -14.42 -34.15
N PRO A 160 -9.33 -14.93 -34.55
CA PRO A 160 -9.63 -16.36 -34.47
C PRO A 160 -8.54 -17.24 -35.10
N GLU A 161 -7.97 -16.81 -36.23
CA GLU A 161 -6.88 -17.54 -36.90
C GLU A 161 -5.58 -17.52 -36.10
N THR A 162 -5.35 -16.48 -35.29
CA THR A 162 -4.16 -16.34 -34.44
C THR A 162 -4.17 -17.38 -33.32
N VAL A 163 -5.34 -17.68 -32.76
CA VAL A 163 -5.51 -18.67 -31.69
C VAL A 163 -5.85 -20.06 -32.22
N ALA A 164 -6.11 -20.21 -33.51
CA ALA A 164 -6.44 -21.49 -34.12
C ALA A 164 -5.32 -22.53 -33.90
N GLY A 165 -5.68 -23.65 -33.28
CA GLY A 165 -4.73 -24.73 -32.95
C GLY A 165 -3.88 -24.50 -31.71
N GLN A 166 -4.07 -23.38 -31.00
CA GLN A 166 -3.53 -23.21 -29.65
C GLN A 166 -4.34 -24.03 -28.64
N PRO A 167 -3.73 -24.46 -27.52
CA PRO A 167 -4.47 -25.02 -26.38
C PRO A 167 -5.55 -24.05 -25.87
N GLY A 168 -6.65 -24.61 -25.40
CA GLY A 168 -7.71 -23.81 -24.78
C GLY A 168 -7.29 -23.22 -23.43
N PHE A 169 -8.04 -22.23 -22.95
CA PHE A 169 -7.81 -21.62 -21.64
C PHE A 169 -7.64 -22.66 -20.51
N ALA A 170 -8.54 -23.65 -20.45
CA ALA A 170 -8.51 -24.71 -19.45
C ALA A 170 -7.20 -25.54 -19.49
N GLU A 171 -6.61 -25.72 -20.67
CA GLU A 171 -5.35 -26.43 -20.85
C GLU A 171 -4.13 -25.55 -20.51
N ARG A 172 -4.27 -24.22 -20.59
CA ARG A 172 -3.23 -23.26 -20.17
C ARG A 172 -3.21 -23.02 -18.66
N LEU A 173 -4.35 -23.20 -17.99
CA LEU A 173 -4.49 -22.92 -16.56
C LEU A 173 -3.42 -23.62 -15.68
N PRO A 174 -3.08 -24.92 -15.86
CA PRO A 174 -2.03 -25.54 -15.07
C PRO A 174 -0.66 -24.86 -15.22
N ALA A 175 -0.25 -24.53 -16.45
CA ALA A 175 1.03 -23.84 -16.71
C ALA A 175 1.05 -22.42 -16.10
N LEU A 176 -0.10 -21.72 -16.15
CA LEU A 176 -0.26 -20.42 -15.48
C LEU A 176 -0.06 -20.56 -13.96
N LEU A 177 -0.70 -21.55 -13.33
CA LEU A 177 -0.60 -21.76 -11.88
C LEU A 177 0.81 -22.21 -11.45
N ASP A 178 1.46 -23.05 -12.26
CA ASP A 178 2.86 -23.44 -12.04
C ASP A 178 3.81 -22.23 -12.15
N PHE A 179 3.53 -21.31 -13.07
CA PHE A 179 4.30 -20.06 -13.18
C PHE A 179 4.02 -19.12 -11.99
N ILE A 180 2.79 -19.07 -11.48
CA ILE A 180 2.45 -18.22 -10.33
C ILE A 180 3.07 -18.75 -9.03
N GLY A 181 2.97 -20.06 -8.78
CA GLY A 181 3.41 -20.67 -7.53
C GLY A 181 2.69 -20.07 -6.32
N ASP A 182 3.44 -19.79 -5.25
CA ASP A 182 2.91 -19.23 -3.99
C ASP A 182 2.96 -17.69 -3.93
N LEU A 183 3.35 -17.03 -5.02
CA LEU A 183 3.53 -15.58 -5.04
C LEU A 183 2.21 -14.84 -5.26
N PRO A 184 2.04 -13.64 -4.67
CA PRO A 184 0.88 -12.81 -4.94
C PRO A 184 0.89 -12.30 -6.39
N VAL A 185 -0.30 -12.13 -6.97
CA VAL A 185 -0.49 -11.61 -8.33
C VAL A 185 -0.72 -10.10 -8.32
N VAL A 186 -0.26 -9.40 -9.35
CA VAL A 186 -0.39 -7.96 -9.53
C VAL A 186 -0.81 -7.67 -10.95
N ALA A 187 -1.90 -6.93 -11.11
CA ALA A 187 -2.35 -6.46 -12.42
C ALA A 187 -2.72 -4.97 -12.37
N HIS A 188 -2.80 -4.33 -13.54
CA HIS A 188 -3.24 -2.95 -13.63
C HIS A 188 -4.76 -2.90 -13.81
N ASN A 189 -5.48 -2.42 -12.79
CA ASN A 189 -6.93 -2.63 -12.68
C ASN A 189 -7.34 -4.09 -12.42
N ALA A 190 -6.58 -4.77 -11.56
CA ALA A 190 -6.63 -6.21 -11.30
C ALA A 190 -8.01 -6.85 -11.04
N GLN A 191 -9.04 -6.07 -10.67
CA GLN A 191 -10.38 -6.61 -10.55
C GLN A 191 -10.88 -7.21 -11.88
N PHE A 192 -10.51 -6.60 -13.01
CA PHE A 192 -10.86 -7.09 -14.33
C PHE A 192 -10.24 -8.47 -14.59
N ASP A 193 -8.93 -8.59 -14.45
CA ASP A 193 -8.17 -9.82 -14.71
C ASP A 193 -8.64 -10.98 -13.82
N MET A 194 -8.90 -10.71 -12.55
CA MET A 194 -9.37 -11.74 -11.62
C MET A 194 -10.80 -12.20 -11.95
N MET A 195 -11.67 -11.29 -12.39
CA MET A 195 -13.01 -11.65 -12.88
C MET A 195 -12.94 -12.41 -14.19
N ALA A 196 -12.03 -12.05 -15.09
CA ALA A 196 -11.78 -12.77 -16.34
C ALA A 196 -11.34 -14.21 -16.06
N LEU A 197 -10.35 -14.41 -15.18
CA LEU A 197 -9.91 -15.75 -14.75
C LEU A 197 -11.04 -16.55 -14.10
N GLN A 198 -11.81 -15.94 -13.19
CA GLN A 198 -12.96 -16.59 -12.55
C GLN A 198 -13.96 -17.09 -13.62
N ARG A 199 -14.41 -16.18 -14.48
CA ARG A 199 -15.42 -16.45 -15.49
C ARG A 199 -14.94 -17.46 -16.54
N ALA A 200 -13.67 -17.41 -16.93
CA ALA A 200 -13.07 -18.34 -17.86
C ALA A 200 -12.97 -19.76 -17.26
N CYS A 201 -12.65 -19.88 -15.97
CA CYS A 201 -12.66 -21.16 -15.26
C CYS A 201 -14.07 -21.76 -15.20
N GLU A 202 -15.06 -20.94 -14.85
CA GLU A 202 -16.48 -21.36 -14.79
C GLU A 202 -17.00 -21.83 -16.16
N ALA A 203 -16.68 -21.10 -17.23
CA ALA A 203 -17.07 -21.46 -18.60
C ALA A 203 -16.30 -22.69 -19.12
N GLY A 204 -15.05 -22.86 -18.70
CA GLY A 204 -14.20 -24.00 -19.06
C GLY A 204 -14.43 -25.26 -18.23
N ASP A 205 -15.37 -25.23 -17.28
CA ASP A 205 -15.64 -26.31 -16.32
C ASP A 205 -14.37 -26.79 -15.57
N VAL A 206 -13.52 -25.83 -15.18
CA VAL A 206 -12.31 -26.07 -14.39
C VAL A 206 -12.37 -25.36 -13.05
N THR A 207 -11.60 -25.85 -12.08
CA THR A 207 -11.58 -25.28 -10.73
C THR A 207 -10.95 -23.89 -10.74
N VAL A 208 -11.69 -22.90 -10.24
CA VAL A 208 -11.17 -21.54 -10.01
C VAL A 208 -10.05 -21.60 -8.96
N PRO A 209 -8.85 -21.06 -9.25
CA PRO A 209 -7.74 -21.09 -8.31
C PRO A 209 -7.97 -20.15 -7.11
N THR A 210 -7.29 -20.42 -6.00
CA THR A 210 -7.21 -19.47 -4.89
C THR A 210 -5.97 -18.60 -5.09
N LEU A 211 -6.15 -17.29 -5.33
CA LEU A 211 -5.04 -16.35 -5.56
C LEU A 211 -5.20 -15.11 -4.67
N ALA A 212 -4.11 -14.68 -4.04
CA ALA A 212 -4.03 -13.35 -3.44
C ALA A 212 -3.53 -12.37 -4.51
N PHE A 213 -4.17 -11.20 -4.61
CA PHE A 213 -3.81 -10.23 -5.64
C PHE A 213 -3.77 -8.78 -5.15
N GLY A 214 -3.00 -7.97 -5.87
CA GLY A 214 -2.91 -6.54 -5.69
C GLY A 214 -3.09 -5.78 -7.00
N CYS A 215 -3.15 -4.45 -6.91
CA CYS A 215 -3.55 -3.62 -8.04
C CYS A 215 -2.63 -2.41 -8.21
N SER A 216 -1.88 -2.36 -9.31
CA SER A 216 -0.95 -1.25 -9.57
C SER A 216 -1.68 0.08 -9.80
N LEU A 217 -2.91 0.04 -10.34
CA LEU A 217 -3.76 1.23 -10.55
C LEU A 217 -4.08 1.94 -9.22
N ILE A 218 -4.50 1.22 -8.20
CA ILE A 218 -4.83 1.84 -6.90
C ILE A 218 -3.57 2.33 -6.18
N LEU A 219 -2.45 1.61 -6.31
CA LEU A 219 -1.17 1.98 -5.72
C LEU A 219 -0.66 3.27 -6.35
N SER A 220 -0.72 3.38 -7.68
CA SER A 220 -0.34 4.61 -8.40
C SER A 220 -1.20 5.81 -7.97
N ARG A 221 -2.52 5.62 -7.77
CA ARG A 221 -3.43 6.67 -7.25
C ARG A 221 -3.05 7.11 -5.84
N ALA A 222 -2.63 6.18 -4.98
CA ALA A 222 -2.22 6.50 -3.62
C ALA A 222 -0.84 7.18 -3.54
N ALA A 223 0.02 6.93 -4.52
CA ALA A 223 1.39 7.44 -4.57
C ALA A 223 1.51 8.95 -4.87
N LYS A 224 0.40 9.63 -5.17
CA LYS A 224 0.35 11.10 -5.42
C LYS A 224 1.35 11.55 -6.50
N LEU A 225 1.37 10.85 -7.63
CA LEU A 225 2.29 11.11 -8.75
C LEU A 225 2.09 12.46 -9.47
N GLY A 226 1.09 13.26 -9.09
CA GLY A 226 0.83 14.57 -9.72
C GLY A 226 0.21 14.48 -11.12
N ILE A 227 -0.38 13.33 -11.48
CA ILE A 227 -0.98 13.07 -12.80
C ILE A 227 -2.51 13.07 -12.75
N ALA A 228 -3.14 13.46 -13.86
CA ALA A 228 -4.60 13.49 -13.98
C ALA A 228 -5.21 12.12 -14.34
N SER A 229 -4.43 11.26 -15.00
CA SER A 229 -4.87 9.93 -15.44
C SER A 229 -3.92 8.87 -14.92
N HIS A 230 -4.47 7.75 -14.46
CA HIS A 230 -3.70 6.61 -13.97
C HIS A 230 -3.80 5.40 -14.89
N ARG A 231 -4.12 5.60 -16.18
CA ARG A 231 -4.06 4.52 -17.17
C ARG A 231 -2.62 4.02 -17.29
N LEU A 232 -2.46 2.73 -17.61
CA LEU A 232 -1.17 2.06 -17.66
C LEU A 232 -0.09 2.85 -18.43
N PRO A 233 -0.32 3.33 -19.68
CA PRO A 233 0.71 4.07 -20.41
C PRO A 233 1.15 5.37 -19.72
N VAL A 234 0.22 6.08 -19.08
CA VAL A 234 0.49 7.36 -18.42
C VAL A 234 1.33 7.15 -17.16
N VAL A 235 1.02 6.12 -16.38
CA VAL A 235 1.78 5.80 -15.16
C VAL A 235 3.16 5.26 -15.54
N ALA A 236 3.24 4.42 -16.57
CA ALA A 236 4.51 3.88 -17.06
C ALA A 236 5.44 5.01 -17.52
N GLU A 237 4.95 5.95 -18.32
CA GLU A 237 5.71 7.11 -18.79
C GLU A 237 6.27 7.95 -17.63
N VAL A 238 5.44 8.31 -16.65
CA VAL A 238 5.85 9.16 -15.52
C VAL A 238 6.86 8.47 -14.59
N LEU A 239 6.80 7.14 -14.48
CA LEU A 239 7.75 6.37 -13.69
C LEU A 239 8.98 5.91 -14.50
N GLY A 240 9.06 6.24 -15.80
CA GLY A 240 10.15 5.80 -16.68
C GLY A 240 10.15 4.30 -16.95
N VAL A 241 9.01 3.63 -16.79
CA VAL A 241 8.83 2.21 -17.07
C VAL A 241 8.66 2.00 -18.58
N PRO A 242 9.44 1.10 -19.21
CA PRO A 242 9.24 0.75 -20.60
C PRO A 242 7.87 0.12 -20.82
N LEU A 243 7.14 0.61 -21.81
CA LEU A 243 5.93 -0.03 -22.32
C LEU A 243 6.13 -0.23 -23.82
N GLY A 244 6.29 -1.50 -24.23
CA GLY A 244 6.52 -1.87 -25.61
C GLY A 244 5.23 -1.82 -26.43
N ARG A 245 4.75 -2.99 -26.85
CA ARG A 245 3.47 -3.10 -27.57
C ARG A 245 2.34 -3.08 -26.55
N HIS A 246 1.70 -1.93 -26.36
CA HIS A 246 0.49 -1.83 -25.55
C HIS A 246 -0.63 -2.69 -26.15
N HIS A 247 -1.44 -3.35 -25.30
CA HIS A 247 -2.39 -4.40 -25.68
C HIS A 247 -1.73 -5.70 -26.17
N ASP A 248 -0.55 -5.98 -25.61
CA ASP A 248 -0.01 -7.32 -25.53
C ASP A 248 0.02 -7.71 -24.06
N ALA A 249 -0.58 -8.85 -23.72
CA ALA A 249 -0.74 -9.24 -22.32
C ALA A 249 0.60 -9.33 -21.57
N MET A 250 1.69 -9.79 -22.20
CA MET A 250 2.97 -9.90 -21.48
C MET A 250 3.63 -8.54 -21.27
N GLU A 251 3.58 -7.66 -22.27
CA GLU A 251 4.09 -6.29 -22.15
C GLU A 251 3.31 -5.46 -21.12
N ASP A 252 1.98 -5.58 -21.10
CA ASP A 252 1.13 -4.88 -20.14
C ASP A 252 1.31 -5.45 -18.72
N ALA A 253 1.43 -6.78 -18.56
CA ALA A 253 1.80 -7.42 -17.30
C ALA A 253 3.17 -6.95 -16.79
N ARG A 254 4.16 -6.84 -17.67
CA ARG A 254 5.50 -6.32 -17.34
C ARG A 254 5.42 -4.89 -16.85
N ALA A 255 4.73 -4.02 -17.59
CA ALA A 255 4.58 -2.63 -17.22
C ALA A 255 3.86 -2.48 -15.87
N ALA A 256 2.78 -3.24 -15.65
CA ALA A 256 2.06 -3.26 -14.38
C ALA A 256 2.97 -3.65 -13.19
N ALA A 257 3.82 -4.66 -13.40
CA ALA A 257 4.78 -5.12 -12.39
C ALA A 257 5.88 -4.09 -12.11
N LEU A 258 6.52 -3.57 -13.15
CA LEU A 258 7.59 -2.58 -13.02
C LEU A 258 7.08 -1.26 -12.42
N ILE A 259 5.83 -0.87 -12.69
CA ILE A 259 5.19 0.25 -11.98
C ILE A 259 5.20 0.00 -10.47
N VAL A 260 4.84 -1.20 -10.00
CA VAL A 260 4.89 -1.51 -8.56
C VAL A 260 6.31 -1.47 -8.03
N VAL A 261 7.30 -1.97 -8.77
CA VAL A 261 8.71 -1.89 -8.38
C VAL A 261 9.14 -0.42 -8.22
N GLU A 262 8.82 0.45 -9.18
CA GLU A 262 9.20 1.87 -9.09
C GLU A 262 8.43 2.61 -8.00
N LEU A 263 7.15 2.29 -7.78
CA LEU A 263 6.38 2.83 -6.65
C LEU A 263 7.00 2.42 -5.31
N ALA A 264 7.37 1.14 -5.17
CA ALA A 264 8.05 0.62 -3.98
C ALA A 264 9.42 1.27 -3.79
N ARG A 265 10.18 1.48 -4.88
CA ARG A 265 11.47 2.17 -4.86
C ARG A 265 11.32 3.61 -4.38
N ASN A 266 10.36 4.34 -4.95
CA ASN A 266 10.06 5.73 -4.59
C ASN A 266 9.56 5.87 -3.14
N ALA A 267 8.84 4.87 -2.64
CA ALA A 267 8.42 4.80 -1.24
C ALA A 267 9.55 4.36 -0.29
N GLY A 268 10.69 3.93 -0.81
CA GLY A 268 11.78 3.39 -0.01
C GLY A 268 11.47 2.02 0.62
N HIS A 269 10.51 1.28 0.07
CA HIS A 269 10.04 -0.01 0.61
C HIS A 269 11.12 -1.09 0.57
N ARG A 270 11.02 -2.03 1.52
CA ARG A 270 11.74 -3.31 1.61
C ARG A 270 10.80 -4.35 2.23
N GLY A 271 11.00 -5.63 1.91
CA GLY A 271 10.13 -6.70 2.37
C GLY A 271 9.05 -7.05 1.35
N THR A 272 8.05 -7.81 1.80
CA THR A 272 7.12 -8.49 0.88
C THR A 272 6.24 -7.52 0.10
N TYR A 273 5.71 -7.98 -1.04
CA TYR A 273 4.68 -7.22 -1.76
C TYR A 273 3.44 -6.98 -0.90
N THR A 274 3.04 -7.96 -0.09
CA THR A 274 1.93 -7.84 0.84
C THR A 274 2.13 -6.68 1.82
N ASP A 275 3.32 -6.57 2.41
CA ASP A 275 3.66 -5.45 3.30
C ASP A 275 3.61 -4.10 2.56
N PHE A 276 4.10 -4.05 1.32
CA PHE A 276 4.03 -2.84 0.50
C PHE A 276 2.58 -2.41 0.26
N GLN A 277 1.71 -3.37 -0.05
CA GLN A 277 0.29 -3.10 -0.28
C GLN A 277 -0.40 -2.57 1.00
N HIS A 278 -0.15 -3.21 2.14
CA HIS A 278 -0.72 -2.80 3.44
C HIS A 278 -0.22 -1.43 3.89
N THR A 279 1.09 -1.17 3.80
CA THR A 279 1.68 0.13 4.16
C THR A 279 1.23 1.25 3.22
N SER A 280 0.94 0.93 1.96
CA SER A 280 0.28 1.81 1.00
C SER A 280 -1.20 2.07 1.31
N GLY A 281 -1.77 1.36 2.30
CA GLY A 281 -3.12 1.56 2.83
C GLY A 281 -4.20 0.71 2.16
N PHE A 282 -3.83 -0.46 1.63
CA PHE A 282 -4.76 -1.38 0.98
C PHE A 282 -4.58 -2.82 1.47
N THR A 283 -5.67 -3.58 1.57
CA THR A 283 -5.60 -5.02 1.86
C THR A 283 -5.20 -5.78 0.60
N MET A 284 -4.81 -7.05 0.71
CA MET A 284 -4.81 -7.93 -0.47
C MET A 284 -6.25 -8.18 -0.95
N GLY A 285 -6.43 -8.33 -2.26
CA GLY A 285 -7.61 -8.95 -2.85
C GLY A 285 -7.49 -10.47 -2.84
N THR A 286 -8.59 -11.17 -3.06
CA THR A 286 -8.59 -12.65 -3.10
C THR A 286 -9.53 -13.17 -4.16
N LEU A 287 -9.02 -13.97 -5.08
CA LEU A 287 -9.82 -14.82 -5.95
C LEU A 287 -9.95 -16.21 -5.31
N ASN A 288 -11.15 -16.77 -5.29
CA ASN A 288 -11.40 -18.18 -4.98
C ASN A 288 -12.68 -18.66 -5.69
N GLY A 289 -12.98 -19.96 -5.61
CA GLY A 289 -14.14 -20.56 -6.29
C GLY A 289 -15.52 -20.12 -5.81
N GLU A 290 -15.64 -19.36 -4.72
CA GLU A 290 -16.92 -18.78 -4.32
C GLU A 290 -17.07 -17.34 -4.83
N ARG A 291 -15.99 -16.55 -4.79
CA ARG A 291 -16.04 -15.12 -5.09
C ARG A 291 -14.66 -14.49 -5.32
N THR A 292 -14.63 -13.50 -6.21
CA THR A 292 -13.55 -12.49 -6.27
C THR A 292 -13.80 -11.34 -5.29
N TRP A 293 -12.92 -11.22 -4.29
CA TRP A 293 -12.87 -10.12 -3.34
C TRP A 293 -11.90 -9.04 -3.83
N PRO A 294 -12.36 -7.80 -4.04
CA PRO A 294 -11.51 -6.73 -4.56
C PRO A 294 -10.45 -6.33 -3.55
N VAL A 295 -9.42 -5.66 -4.04
CA VAL A 295 -8.53 -4.89 -3.17
C VAL A 295 -9.30 -3.73 -2.55
N LEU A 296 -9.27 -3.61 -1.22
CA LEU A 296 -9.98 -2.57 -0.47
C LEU A 296 -9.01 -1.66 0.27
N ARG A 297 -9.49 -0.47 0.66
CA ARG A 297 -8.74 0.36 1.61
C ARG A 297 -8.59 -0.37 2.92
N ASP A 298 -7.37 -0.42 3.41
CA ASP A 298 -7.07 -1.00 4.71
C ASP A 298 -7.52 -0.03 5.81
N ARG A 299 -8.64 -0.39 6.45
CA ARG A 299 -9.23 0.36 7.57
C ARG A 299 -8.80 -0.18 8.93
N SER A 300 -7.96 -1.22 8.98
CA SER A 300 -7.48 -1.83 10.22
C SER A 300 -6.53 -0.92 11.00
N GLY A 301 -6.07 0.18 10.39
CA GLY A 301 -5.08 1.06 11.01
C GLY A 301 -3.67 0.48 10.97
N ALA A 302 -3.36 -0.45 10.05
CA ALA A 302 -1.98 -0.95 9.82
C ALA A 302 -0.95 0.18 9.64
N ARG A 303 -1.35 1.29 9.02
CA ARG A 303 -0.58 2.55 8.94
C ARG A 303 -0.24 3.18 10.31
N ILE A 304 -1.07 2.96 11.34
CA ILE A 304 -0.88 3.44 12.73
C ILE A 304 -0.11 2.40 13.57
N ALA A 305 -0.27 1.11 13.28
CA ALA A 305 0.39 0.02 14.00
C ALA A 305 1.86 -0.15 13.60
N MET A 306 2.19 -0.09 12.31
CA MET A 306 3.57 -0.31 11.83
C MET A 306 4.52 0.86 12.12
N GLN A 307 4.00 2.04 12.42
CA GLN A 307 4.82 3.16 12.91
C GLN A 307 5.17 3.05 14.41
N LYS A 308 4.74 1.97 15.09
CA LYS A 308 4.81 1.83 16.54
C LYS A 308 5.53 0.59 17.09
N VAL A 309 6.16 -0.25 16.28
CA VAL A 309 6.77 -1.48 16.81
C VAL A 309 8.26 -1.30 17.12
N GLN A 310 8.58 -1.11 18.41
CA GLN A 310 9.77 -1.66 19.08
C GLN A 310 9.41 -3.06 19.63
N PRO A 311 10.39 -3.96 19.88
CA PRO A 311 10.12 -5.41 19.94
C PRO A 311 9.64 -5.95 21.30
N ASP A 312 8.86 -7.03 21.16
CA ASP A 312 8.50 -8.15 22.06
C ASP A 312 7.64 -7.96 23.32
N VAL A 313 6.46 -8.63 23.32
CA VAL A 313 5.95 -9.64 24.30
C VAL A 313 4.72 -10.35 23.67
N PRO A 314 4.55 -11.69 23.75
CA PRO A 314 3.50 -12.41 23.01
C PRO A 314 2.13 -12.32 23.69
N VAL A 315 1.06 -12.14 22.90
CA VAL A 315 -0.33 -12.15 23.37
C VAL A 315 -1.09 -13.32 22.74
N ALA A 316 -1.68 -14.14 23.60
CA ALA A 316 -2.57 -15.24 23.22
C ALA A 316 -3.92 -14.73 22.68
N ALA A 317 -4.45 -15.41 21.67
CA ALA A 317 -5.73 -15.12 21.03
C ALA A 317 -6.93 -15.43 21.95
N PRO A 318 -8.07 -14.75 21.70
CA PRO A 318 -9.34 -15.46 21.82
C PRO A 318 -10.31 -15.22 20.66
N ALA A 319 -10.80 -16.37 20.17
CA ALA A 319 -12.17 -16.77 19.81
C ALA A 319 -13.18 -15.77 19.20
N GLU A 320 -13.76 -16.23 18.08
CA GLU A 320 -14.94 -15.70 17.39
C GLU A 320 -16.22 -15.71 18.24
N GLU A 321 -17.06 -14.68 18.07
CA GLU A 321 -18.51 -14.77 18.32
C GLU A 321 -19.31 -14.20 17.15
N LYS A 322 -20.40 -14.90 16.80
CA LYS A 322 -21.20 -14.77 15.58
C LYS A 322 -22.48 -13.94 15.75
N LYS A 323 -22.75 -13.10 14.74
CA LYS A 323 -24.04 -12.62 14.16
C LYS A 323 -24.88 -11.66 15.05
N ALA A 324 -25.70 -10.73 14.54
CA ALA A 324 -26.58 -10.71 13.36
C ALA A 324 -26.95 -9.25 12.95
N PRO A 325 -27.75 -9.02 11.87
CA PRO A 325 -27.60 -7.90 10.94
C PRO A 325 -28.34 -6.62 11.33
N ARG A 326 -27.97 -5.47 10.76
CA ARG A 326 -28.91 -4.33 10.55
C ARG A 326 -28.48 -3.37 9.43
N ARG A 327 -29.52 -2.88 8.74
CA ARG A 327 -29.58 -2.27 7.39
C ARG A 327 -28.75 -0.98 7.22
N ALA A 328 -28.31 -0.75 5.97
CA ALA A 328 -27.64 0.46 5.50
C ALA A 328 -28.57 1.69 5.47
N PRO A 329 -28.05 2.88 5.78
CA PRO A 329 -28.57 4.11 5.19
C PRO A 329 -27.45 5.07 4.77
N TRP A 330 -27.34 5.28 3.47
CA TRP A 330 -26.62 6.39 2.87
C TRP A 330 -27.43 7.67 3.13
N GLN A 331 -26.97 8.47 4.10
CA GLN A 331 -27.15 9.93 4.20
C GLN A 331 -26.62 10.36 5.57
N SER A 332 -25.29 10.46 5.72
CA SER A 332 -24.74 11.31 6.77
C SER A 332 -24.41 12.65 6.14
N VAL A 333 -25.26 13.62 6.44
CA VAL A 333 -25.16 15.02 6.01
C VAL A 333 -23.78 15.57 6.40
N SER A 334 -23.16 16.28 5.45
CA SER A 334 -21.77 16.74 5.49
C SER A 334 -21.41 17.45 6.79
N THR A 335 -20.33 17.01 7.44
CA THR A 335 -19.69 17.78 8.52
C THR A 335 -18.97 18.96 7.85
N PRO A 336 -19.29 20.22 8.16
CA PRO A 336 -18.66 21.36 7.50
C PRO A 336 -17.14 21.36 7.73
N ASP A 337 -16.39 21.71 6.67
CA ASP A 337 -14.93 21.56 6.65
C ASP A 337 -14.18 22.59 7.51
N VAL A 338 -14.84 23.70 7.87
CA VAL A 338 -14.23 24.87 8.51
C VAL A 338 -14.45 24.85 10.02
N ILE A 339 -13.36 24.95 10.79
CA ILE A 339 -13.38 25.14 12.24
C ILE A 339 -13.38 26.66 12.48
N PRO A 340 -14.35 27.22 13.22
CA PRO A 340 -14.36 28.64 13.55
C PRO A 340 -13.25 28.98 14.56
N ASP A 341 -12.64 30.15 14.39
CA ASP A 341 -11.64 30.70 15.32
C ASP A 341 -12.33 31.19 16.62
N PRO A 342 -11.71 31.03 17.80
CA PRO A 342 -12.30 31.45 19.07
C PRO A 342 -12.45 32.97 19.15
N ASN A 343 -13.58 33.45 19.65
CA ASN A 343 -13.82 34.88 19.88
C ASN A 343 -12.96 35.40 21.05
N PRO A 344 -11.98 36.30 20.80
CA PRO A 344 -11.06 36.78 21.82
C PRO A 344 -11.70 37.77 22.81
N ASP A 345 -12.87 38.32 22.47
CA ASP A 345 -13.62 39.30 23.27
C ASP A 345 -14.77 38.65 24.08
N ALA A 346 -14.84 37.32 24.09
CA ALA A 346 -15.84 36.57 24.85
C ALA A 346 -15.67 36.73 26.37
N ASP A 347 -16.76 36.59 27.13
CA ASP A 347 -16.77 36.77 28.59
C ASP A 347 -15.82 35.76 29.27
N PRO A 348 -14.73 36.21 29.92
CA PRO A 348 -13.77 35.33 30.57
C PRO A 348 -14.33 34.54 31.76
N SER A 349 -15.53 34.90 32.25
CA SER A 349 -16.22 34.15 33.30
C SER A 349 -16.99 32.93 32.78
N ASN A 350 -17.06 32.73 31.46
CA ASN A 350 -17.72 31.58 30.85
C ASN A 350 -16.90 30.28 31.04
N PRO A 351 -17.53 29.15 31.44
CA PRO A 351 -16.84 27.87 31.65
C PRO A 351 -16.08 27.32 30.43
N LEU A 352 -16.43 27.72 29.22
CA LEU A 352 -15.77 27.27 27.98
C LEU A 352 -14.67 28.22 27.49
N PHE A 353 -14.54 29.43 28.07
CA PHE A 353 -13.53 30.40 27.64
C PHE A 353 -12.11 29.84 27.82
N GLY A 354 -11.33 29.82 26.72
CA GLY A 354 -9.96 29.29 26.71
C GLY A 354 -9.84 27.77 26.80
N GLN A 355 -10.96 27.02 26.71
CA GLN A 355 -10.95 25.55 26.72
C GLN A 355 -10.75 24.99 25.31
N HIS A 356 -10.18 23.79 25.21
CA HIS A 356 -10.14 23.04 23.95
C HIS A 356 -11.22 21.95 23.95
N VAL A 357 -12.30 22.21 23.19
CA VAL A 357 -13.53 21.43 23.18
C VAL A 357 -13.56 20.47 22.00
N THR A 358 -13.87 19.20 22.24
CA THR A 358 -14.09 18.20 21.18
C THR A 358 -15.50 17.64 21.27
N LEU A 359 -16.21 17.55 20.15
CA LEU A 359 -17.55 16.95 20.08
C LEU A 359 -17.50 15.52 19.55
N THR A 360 -18.24 14.62 20.17
CA THR A 360 -18.42 13.22 19.72
C THR A 360 -19.85 12.75 19.95
N GLY A 361 -20.35 11.82 19.14
CA GLY A 361 -21.75 11.39 19.19
C GLY A 361 -22.68 12.26 18.35
N ASP A 362 -23.99 12.08 18.52
CA ASP A 362 -25.04 12.83 17.83
C ASP A 362 -25.63 13.93 18.72
N PHE A 363 -26.04 15.05 18.12
CA PHE A 363 -26.48 16.25 18.84
C PHE A 363 -27.83 16.78 18.35
N GLU A 364 -28.67 15.91 17.77
CA GLU A 364 -30.03 16.27 17.37
C GLU A 364 -30.78 17.03 18.47
N PRO A 365 -31.51 18.11 18.14
CA PRO A 365 -31.82 18.60 16.79
C PRO A 365 -30.75 19.53 16.18
N PHE A 366 -29.63 19.78 16.85
CA PHE A 366 -28.63 20.74 16.41
C PHE A 366 -27.53 20.09 15.57
N ASP A 367 -27.17 20.72 14.45
CA ASP A 367 -26.02 20.29 13.68
C ASP A 367 -24.71 20.69 14.38
N LYS A 368 -23.65 19.91 14.12
CA LYS A 368 -22.33 20.14 14.73
C LYS A 368 -21.68 21.45 14.29
N GLY A 369 -22.02 21.97 13.11
CA GLY A 369 -21.51 23.25 12.62
C GLY A 369 -22.03 24.41 13.46
N ARG A 370 -23.34 24.46 13.71
CA ARG A 370 -23.97 25.44 14.61
C ARG A 370 -23.40 25.37 16.02
N LEU A 371 -23.17 24.16 16.54
CA LEU A 371 -22.55 23.99 17.85
C LEU A 371 -21.09 24.45 17.88
N TRP A 372 -20.30 24.19 16.84
CA TRP A 372 -18.93 24.70 16.74
C TRP A 372 -18.87 26.22 16.73
N SER A 373 -19.74 26.88 15.96
CA SER A 373 -19.80 28.34 15.94
C SER A 373 -20.19 28.91 17.30
N ALA A 374 -21.20 28.34 17.96
CA ALA A 374 -21.62 28.80 19.28
C ALA A 374 -20.55 28.59 20.37
N ILE A 375 -19.79 27.49 20.28
CA ILE A 375 -18.66 27.21 21.19
C ILE A 375 -17.51 28.20 20.97
N ALA A 376 -17.20 28.54 19.70
CA ALA A 376 -16.17 29.51 19.36
C ALA A 376 -16.54 30.93 19.83
N GLU A 377 -17.82 31.32 19.74
CA GLU A 377 -18.32 32.60 20.26
C GLU A 377 -18.16 32.75 21.78
N LEU A 378 -18.12 31.64 22.52
CA LEU A 378 -17.80 31.65 23.95
C LEU A 378 -16.28 31.63 24.23
N GLY A 379 -15.45 31.79 23.20
CA GLY A 379 -13.99 31.88 23.33
C GLY A 379 -13.28 30.54 23.49
N ALA A 380 -13.92 29.43 23.10
CA ALA A 380 -13.32 28.10 23.18
C ALA A 380 -12.75 27.64 21.83
N GLU A 381 -11.67 26.87 21.86
CA GLU A 381 -11.04 26.29 20.67
C GLU A 381 -11.63 24.91 20.34
N ILE A 382 -12.06 24.69 19.10
CA ILE A 382 -12.68 23.44 18.69
C ILE A 382 -11.63 22.46 18.12
N GLY A 383 -11.57 21.27 18.70
CA GLY A 383 -10.79 20.15 18.20
C GLY A 383 -11.65 19.13 17.43
N LYS A 384 -11.23 18.75 16.22
CA LYS A 384 -11.86 17.63 15.47
C LYS A 384 -11.60 16.26 16.12
N ASN A 385 -10.57 16.14 16.95
CA ASN A 385 -10.13 14.90 17.61
C ASN A 385 -9.69 15.16 19.06
N VAL A 386 -9.74 14.12 19.89
CA VAL A 386 -9.24 14.16 21.26
C VAL A 386 -7.71 14.09 21.25
N THR A 387 -7.06 15.12 21.77
CA THR A 387 -5.60 15.27 21.82
C THR A 387 -5.13 15.62 23.24
N ARG A 388 -3.81 15.81 23.42
CA ARG A 388 -3.24 16.31 24.68
C ARG A 388 -3.64 17.74 25.02
N LYS A 389 -4.17 18.50 24.05
CA LYS A 389 -4.70 19.84 24.28
C LYS A 389 -6.16 19.80 24.71
N THR A 390 -6.90 18.73 24.44
CA THR A 390 -8.33 18.61 24.78
C THR A 390 -8.51 18.69 26.28
N THR A 391 -9.30 19.67 26.72
CA THR A 391 -9.65 19.88 28.13
C THR A 391 -11.11 19.54 28.41
N VAL A 392 -11.99 19.63 27.39
CA VAL A 392 -13.40 19.24 27.48
C VAL A 392 -13.80 18.36 26.30
N LEU A 393 -14.33 17.17 26.58
CA LEU A 393 -14.99 16.32 25.59
C LEU A 393 -16.50 16.37 25.84
N VAL A 394 -17.29 16.76 24.84
CA VAL A 394 -18.75 16.67 24.93
C VAL A 394 -19.21 15.43 24.18
N ALA A 395 -19.89 14.53 24.91
CA ALA A 395 -20.50 13.32 24.38
C ALA A 395 -22.00 13.56 24.13
N GLY A 396 -22.40 13.47 22.86
CA GLY A 396 -23.77 13.43 22.40
C GLY A 396 -24.39 12.04 22.50
N GLU A 397 -25.67 11.91 22.16
CA GLU A 397 -26.37 10.63 22.26
C GLU A 397 -25.84 9.62 21.24
N TRP A 398 -25.53 8.40 21.70
CA TRP A 398 -25.11 7.29 20.86
C TRP A 398 -25.38 5.94 21.53
N ALA A 399 -25.65 4.90 20.75
CA ALA A 399 -26.00 3.56 21.26
C ALA A 399 -24.85 2.84 21.98
N THR A 400 -23.60 3.26 21.76
CA THR A 400 -22.38 2.68 22.32
C THR A 400 -21.29 3.73 22.44
N LYS A 401 -20.45 3.65 23.47
CA LYS A 401 -19.34 4.56 23.74
C LYS A 401 -18.45 4.82 22.51
N THR A 402 -18.31 6.08 22.11
CA THR A 402 -17.57 6.43 20.89
C THR A 402 -16.06 6.24 21.05
N SER A 403 -15.34 6.07 19.93
CA SER A 403 -13.87 5.97 19.97
C SER A 403 -13.19 7.22 20.55
N LYS A 404 -13.84 8.38 20.51
CA LYS A 404 -13.35 9.63 21.11
C LYS A 404 -13.56 9.66 22.64
N GLU A 405 -14.67 9.13 23.14
CA GLU A 405 -14.87 8.92 24.58
C GLU A 405 -13.84 7.95 25.15
N LYS A 406 -13.64 6.79 24.50
CA LYS A 406 -12.59 5.83 24.92
C LYS A 406 -11.21 6.49 24.92
N ARG A 407 -10.91 7.32 23.92
CA ARG A 407 -9.65 8.05 23.83
C ARG A 407 -9.46 9.10 24.92
N ALA A 408 -10.53 9.80 25.32
CA ALA A 408 -10.47 10.76 26.42
C ALA A 408 -10.24 10.04 27.76
N GLU A 409 -10.90 8.91 28.00
CA GLU A 409 -10.69 8.10 29.21
C GLU A 409 -9.27 7.56 29.29
N GLU A 410 -8.71 7.05 28.20
CA GLU A 410 -7.30 6.64 28.16
C GLU A 410 -6.32 7.78 28.50
N LEU A 411 -6.68 9.04 28.20
CA LEU A 411 -5.85 10.19 28.53
C LEU A 411 -6.04 10.62 29.99
N ILE A 412 -7.26 10.49 30.53
CA ILE A 412 -7.55 10.66 31.95
C ILE A 412 -6.77 9.64 32.78
N ASP A 413 -6.76 8.36 32.36
CA ASP A 413 -5.99 7.29 33.02
C ASP A 413 -4.47 7.53 32.97
N LYS A 414 -4.01 8.32 31.99
CA LYS A 414 -2.61 8.76 31.86
C LYS A 414 -2.32 10.06 32.63
N GLY A 415 -3.26 10.53 33.45
CA GLY A 415 -3.12 11.69 34.32
C GLY A 415 -3.42 13.03 33.65
N GLN A 416 -4.10 13.06 32.50
CA GLN A 416 -4.54 14.31 31.87
C GLN A 416 -5.89 14.76 32.45
N GLU A 417 -6.02 16.03 32.80
CA GLU A 417 -7.28 16.62 33.24
C GLU A 417 -8.18 16.89 32.03
N ILE A 418 -9.12 15.97 31.75
CA ILE A 418 -10.17 16.13 30.72
C ILE A 418 -11.54 15.98 31.38
N GLN A 419 -12.41 16.97 31.18
CA GLN A 419 -13.80 16.88 31.61
C GLN A 419 -14.66 16.27 30.51
N ILE A 420 -15.49 15.27 30.85
CA ILE A 420 -16.46 14.68 29.93
C ILE A 420 -17.83 15.26 30.24
N TRP A 421 -18.39 16.02 29.31
CA TRP A 421 -19.69 16.67 29.41
C TRP A 421 -20.73 15.92 28.58
N THR A 422 -21.98 15.99 29.03
CA THR A 422 -23.15 15.53 28.26
C THR A 422 -23.62 16.62 27.29
N SER A 423 -24.35 16.23 26.24
CA SER A 423 -25.03 17.17 25.33
C SER A 423 -25.89 18.20 26.06
N GLY A 424 -26.64 17.78 27.09
CA GLY A 424 -27.46 18.69 27.90
C GLY A 424 -26.67 19.76 28.66
N GLN A 425 -25.47 19.43 29.16
CA GLN A 425 -24.59 20.40 29.81
C GLN A 425 -24.04 21.43 28.80
N LEU A 426 -23.70 20.98 27.59
CA LEU A 426 -23.28 21.88 26.52
C LEU A 426 -24.42 22.83 26.13
N PHE A 427 -25.64 22.32 25.93
CA PHE A 427 -26.78 23.16 25.54
C PHE A 427 -27.13 24.20 26.60
N ALA A 428 -27.06 23.85 27.89
CA ALA A 428 -27.28 24.78 28.99
C ALA A 428 -26.26 25.93 29.01
N VAL A 429 -24.98 25.65 28.73
CA VAL A 429 -23.92 26.67 28.67
C VAL A 429 -24.04 27.54 27.41
N LEU A 430 -24.50 26.98 26.30
CA LEU A 430 -24.75 27.72 25.05
C LEU A 430 -26.09 28.48 25.06
N GLY A 431 -26.93 28.32 26.09
CA GLY A 431 -28.27 28.92 26.14
C GLY A 431 -29.23 28.39 25.06
N LEU A 432 -28.99 27.17 24.56
CA LEU A 432 -29.80 26.54 23.51
C LEU A 432 -30.92 25.69 24.11
N ASP A 433 -32.17 25.93 23.68
CA ASP A 433 -33.31 25.09 24.05
C ASP A 433 -33.57 24.04 22.95
N PRO A 434 -33.35 22.74 23.22
CA PRO A 434 -33.58 21.67 22.25
C PRO A 434 -35.07 21.46 21.88
N GLN A 435 -36.01 22.15 22.55
CA GLN A 435 -37.43 22.13 22.20
C GLN A 435 -37.93 23.40 21.47
N ALA A 436 -37.06 24.38 21.21
CA ALA A 436 -37.43 25.56 20.43
C ALA A 436 -37.58 25.21 18.93
N PRO A 437 -38.62 25.71 18.22
CA PRO A 437 -38.80 25.44 16.79
C PRO A 437 -37.63 26.03 15.98
N ALA A 438 -37.15 25.29 14.98
CA ALA A 438 -36.06 25.72 14.10
C ALA A 438 -36.51 26.90 13.22
N ASP A 439 -35.82 28.04 13.30
CA ASP A 439 -36.06 29.19 12.43
C ASP A 439 -35.60 28.88 10.99
N ASP A 440 -36.55 28.90 10.05
CA ASP A 440 -36.32 28.83 8.60
C ASP A 440 -35.79 30.18 8.07
N GLU A 441 -34.46 30.36 8.04
CA GLU A 441 -33.86 31.46 7.27
C GLU A 441 -33.47 30.99 5.86
N GLN A 442 -34.25 31.45 4.87
CA GLN A 442 -33.93 31.35 3.44
C GLN A 442 -32.65 32.15 3.11
N PRO A 443 -31.71 31.59 2.33
CA PRO A 443 -30.54 32.34 1.91
C PRO A 443 -30.92 33.41 0.86
N PRO A 444 -30.44 34.66 0.99
CA PRO A 444 -30.56 35.64 -0.08
C PRO A 444 -29.54 35.31 -1.18
N PHE A 445 -30.03 35.41 -2.43
CA PHE A 445 -29.40 35.21 -3.75
C PHE A 445 -27.87 35.09 -3.86
#